data_AF-A0A7C1A7F0-F1
#
_entry.id   AF-A0A7C1A7F0-F1
#
_cell.length_a   1.000
_cell.length_b   1.000
_cell.length_c   1.000
_cell.angle_alpha   90.00
_cell.angle_beta   90.00
_cell.angle_gamma   90.00
#
_symmetry.space_group_name_H-M   'P 1'
#
loop_
_entity.id
_entity.type
_entity.pdbx_description
1 polymer ?
#
loop_
_entity_poly.entity_id
_entity_poly.type
_entity_poly.pdbx_seq_one_letter_code
_entity_poly.pdbx_strand_id
1 'polypeptide(L)'
;MITEAQDLIITRLETIEAVKQVDAWQGDIEDLLKKPQNMPALWVIYQGCVFGKRKVIGAKIAPQDMRFMIALFNKNLRGRRQGAEASYPILESVHAKLIGYQVSTYGWLWPVREDLIHIGSAVLAYGMEYKITTDTTGGV
;
A
#
# COMPACT_ATOMS: atom_id res chain seq x y z
N MET A 1 10.75 -8.48 8.61
CA MET A 1 10.55 -8.15 7.20
C MET A 1 9.17 -7.58 6.89
N ILE A 2 8.07 -8.35 6.89
CA ILE A 2 6.75 -7.81 6.46
C ILE A 2 6.29 -6.65 7.34
N THR A 3 6.22 -6.85 8.67
CA THR A 3 5.82 -5.80 9.62
C THR A 3 6.73 -4.58 9.53
N GLU A 4 8.05 -4.78 9.53
CA GLU A 4 9.01 -3.68 9.38
C GLU A 4 8.85 -2.91 8.06
N ALA A 5 8.62 -3.61 6.94
CA ALA A 5 8.35 -2.96 5.66
C ALA A 5 7.06 -2.14 5.72
N GLN A 6 6.01 -2.68 6.33
CA GLN A 6 4.74 -2.00 6.53
C GLN A 6 4.91 -0.75 7.41
N ASP A 7 5.63 -0.85 8.53
CA ASP A 7 5.89 0.26 9.45
C ASP A 7 6.71 1.39 8.77
N LEU A 8 7.70 1.03 7.95
CA LEU A 8 8.48 2.00 7.16
C LEU A 8 7.62 2.70 6.11
N ILE A 9 6.73 1.97 5.43
CA ILE A 9 5.77 2.55 4.48
C ILE A 9 4.82 3.50 5.21
N ILE A 10 4.26 3.10 6.35
CA ILE A 10 3.38 3.93 7.19
C ILE A 10 4.09 5.22 7.58
N THR A 11 5.27 5.11 8.19
CA THR A 11 6.09 6.26 8.62
C THR A 11 6.34 7.22 7.45
N ARG A 12 6.60 6.69 6.26
CA ARG A 12 6.83 7.51 5.06
C ARG A 12 5.56 8.25 4.62
N LEU A 13 4.40 7.58 4.68
CA LEU A 13 3.10 8.13 4.29
C LEU A 13 2.52 9.13 5.30
N GLU A 14 2.83 8.99 6.59
CA GLU A 14 2.46 9.95 7.64
C GLU A 14 2.99 11.37 7.37
N THR A 15 4.03 11.48 6.53
CA THR A 15 4.58 12.78 6.11
C THR A 15 3.73 13.51 5.06
N ILE A 16 2.57 12.97 4.66
CA ILE A 16 1.62 13.61 3.75
C ILE A 16 0.60 14.40 4.57
N GLU A 17 0.76 15.72 4.65
CA GLU A 17 -0.04 16.60 5.51
C GLU A 17 -1.56 16.56 5.25
N ALA A 18 -1.97 16.26 4.01
CA ALA A 18 -3.38 16.18 3.62
C ALA A 18 -4.11 14.94 4.18
N VAL A 19 -3.37 13.94 4.67
CA VAL A 19 -3.90 12.68 5.19
C VAL A 19 -4.00 12.78 6.71
N LYS A 20 -5.16 12.39 7.24
CA LYS A 20 -5.45 12.49 8.68
C LYS A 20 -5.21 11.21 9.45
N GLN A 21 -5.07 10.09 8.74
CA GLN A 21 -4.86 8.78 9.33
C GLN A 21 -4.05 7.93 8.36
N VAL A 22 -2.97 7.33 8.86
CA VAL A 22 -2.21 6.30 8.17
C VAL A 22 -2.06 5.13 9.14
N ASP A 23 -2.40 3.92 8.72
CA ASP A 23 -2.37 2.76 9.61
C ASP A 23 -2.28 1.44 8.81
N ALA A 24 -2.00 0.34 9.50
CA ALA A 24 -1.99 -1.01 8.94
C ALA A 24 -3.39 -1.64 8.93
N TRP A 25 -3.68 -2.46 7.92
CA TRP A 25 -4.87 -3.30 7.91
C TRP A 25 -4.53 -4.73 7.48
N GLN A 26 -5.17 -5.71 8.13
CA GLN A 26 -4.87 -7.14 8.00
C GLN A 26 -6.09 -7.99 7.60
N GLY A 27 -7.26 -7.37 7.40
CA GLY A 27 -8.50 -8.05 7.03
C GLY A 27 -8.98 -7.70 5.63
N ASP A 28 -10.25 -8.02 5.35
CA ASP A 28 -10.88 -7.67 4.08
C ASP A 28 -11.14 -6.17 3.97
N ILE A 29 -10.99 -5.65 2.76
CA ILE A 29 -11.20 -4.22 2.49
C ILE A 29 -12.66 -3.80 2.70
N GLU A 30 -13.59 -4.75 2.53
CA GLU A 30 -15.02 -4.53 2.76
C GLU A 30 -15.35 -4.26 4.22
N ASP A 31 -14.60 -4.86 5.15
CA ASP A 31 -14.77 -4.60 6.57
C ASP A 31 -14.17 -3.26 6.98
N LEU A 32 -13.11 -2.85 6.29
CA LEU A 32 -12.52 -1.53 6.47
C LEU A 32 -13.50 -0.41 6.11
N LEU A 33 -14.32 -0.58 5.07
CA LEU A 33 -15.38 0.36 4.68
C LEU A 33 -16.45 0.55 5.78
N LYS A 34 -16.65 -0.44 6.65
CA LYS A 34 -17.63 -0.40 7.75
C LYS A 34 -17.05 0.24 9.02
N LYS A 35 -15.72 0.35 9.12
CA LYS A 35 -15.04 0.92 10.28
C LYS A 35 -15.08 2.46 10.22
N PRO A 36 -15.38 3.15 11.32
CA PRO A 36 -15.18 4.61 11.40
C PRO A 36 -13.71 4.96 11.14
N GLN A 37 -13.47 5.92 10.24
CA GLN A 37 -12.12 6.37 9.86
C GLN A 37 -12.04 7.89 9.87
N ASN A 38 -10.88 8.44 10.21
CA ASN A 38 -10.65 9.87 10.08
C ASN A 38 -10.16 10.19 8.66
N MET A 39 -11.09 10.50 7.75
CA MET A 39 -10.79 10.72 6.33
C MET A 39 -10.27 12.15 6.02
N PRO A 40 -9.31 12.30 5.09
CA PRO A 40 -8.72 11.25 4.24
C PRO A 40 -7.80 10.29 5.00
N ALA A 41 -7.93 8.99 4.74
CA ALA A 41 -7.17 7.94 5.43
C ALA A 41 -6.43 7.06 4.42
N LEU A 42 -5.20 6.65 4.76
CA LEU A 42 -4.42 5.67 4.02
C LEU A 42 -4.27 4.40 4.86
N TRP A 43 -4.51 3.25 4.24
CA TRP A 43 -4.30 1.95 4.87
C TRP A 43 -3.28 1.14 4.11
N VAL A 44 -2.25 0.68 4.81
CA VAL A 44 -1.21 -0.17 4.23
C VAL A 44 -1.60 -1.62 4.46
N ILE A 45 -1.81 -2.37 3.39
CA ILE A 45 -2.30 -3.75 3.40
C ILE A 45 -1.26 -4.64 2.75
N TYR A 46 -0.79 -5.67 3.45
CA TYR A 46 0.04 -6.70 2.84
C TYR A 46 -0.85 -7.68 2.07
N GLN A 47 -0.61 -7.83 0.76
CA GLN A 47 -1.43 -8.67 -0.12
C GLN A 47 -0.84 -10.07 -0.34
N GLY A 48 0.30 -10.36 0.28
CA GLY A 48 1.01 -11.61 0.11
C GLY A 48 2.31 -11.45 -0.68
N CYS A 49 2.90 -12.60 -1.02
CA CYS A 49 4.19 -12.68 -1.68
C CYS A 49 4.15 -13.75 -2.77
N VAL A 50 4.73 -13.44 -3.92
CA VAL A 50 4.93 -14.40 -5.01
C VAL A 50 6.37 -14.89 -4.96
N PHE A 51 6.56 -16.19 -4.73
CA PHE A 51 7.88 -16.79 -4.74
C PHE A 51 8.27 -17.22 -6.16
N GLY A 52 9.47 -16.81 -6.58
CA GLY A 52 10.08 -17.23 -7.82
C GLY A 52 10.50 -18.70 -7.79
N LYS A 53 10.88 -19.21 -8.97
CA LYS A 53 11.41 -20.58 -9.07
C LYS A 53 12.65 -20.74 -8.18
N ARG A 54 12.67 -21.82 -7.41
CA ARG A 54 13.78 -22.20 -6.54
C ARG A 54 15.09 -22.21 -7.33
N LYS A 55 16.09 -21.45 -6.87
CA LYS A 55 17.45 -21.51 -7.39
C LYS A 55 18.32 -22.17 -6.32
N VAL A 56 18.95 -23.29 -6.68
CA VAL A 56 19.87 -24.04 -5.80
C VAL A 56 21.24 -24.04 -6.46
N ILE A 57 21.91 -22.88 -6.48
CA ILE A 57 23.33 -22.80 -6.84
C ILE A 57 24.02 -22.20 -5.64
N GLY A 58 24.72 -23.03 -4.86
CA GLY A 58 25.51 -22.62 -3.68
C GLY A 58 24.72 -22.29 -2.40
N ALA A 59 23.53 -21.69 -2.49
CA ALA A 59 22.68 -21.34 -1.35
C ALA A 59 21.18 -21.62 -1.63
N LYS A 60 20.38 -21.85 -0.57
CA LYS A 60 18.91 -21.97 -0.64
C LYS A 60 18.30 -20.57 -0.83
N ILE A 61 18.34 -20.02 -2.05
CA ILE A 61 17.78 -18.69 -2.36
C ILE A 61 16.39 -18.83 -2.97
N ALA A 62 15.42 -18.11 -2.41
CA ALA A 62 14.08 -17.94 -2.94
C ALA A 62 13.83 -16.46 -3.26
N PRO A 63 13.87 -16.07 -4.55
CA PRO A 63 13.41 -14.75 -4.97
C PRO A 63 11.95 -14.60 -4.63
N GLN A 64 11.55 -13.42 -4.17
CA GLN A 64 10.21 -13.17 -3.69
C GLN A 64 9.76 -11.75 -4.04
N ASP A 65 8.54 -11.62 -4.54
CA ASP A 65 7.87 -10.36 -4.83
C ASP A 65 6.79 -10.14 -3.77
N MET A 66 7.11 -9.36 -2.73
CA MET A 66 6.14 -8.94 -1.72
C MET A 66 5.23 -7.85 -2.29
N ARG A 67 3.93 -7.94 -2.04
CA ARG A 67 2.94 -6.97 -2.53
C ARG A 67 2.25 -6.24 -1.39
N PHE A 68 2.12 -4.94 -1.55
CA PHE A 68 1.43 -4.06 -0.62
C PHE A 68 0.41 -3.23 -1.38
N MET A 69 -0.80 -3.13 -0.87
CA MET A 69 -1.80 -2.18 -1.33
C MET A 69 -1.87 -1.01 -0.36
N ILE A 70 -1.78 0.20 -0.90
CA ILE A 70 -2.10 1.42 -0.18
C ILE A 70 -3.53 1.79 -0.56
N ALA A 71 -4.45 1.70 0.38
CA ALA A 71 -5.85 2.03 0.14
C ALA A 71 -6.15 3.44 0.67
N LEU A 72 -6.43 4.38 -0.23
CA LEU A 72 -6.91 5.72 0.10
C LEU A 72 -8.42 5.70 0.27
N PHE A 73 -8.91 6.14 1.43
CA PHE A 73 -10.32 6.38 1.70
C PHE A 73 -10.57 7.87 1.85
N ASN A 74 -11.47 8.40 1.03
CA ASN A 74 -11.83 9.81 1.04
C ASN A 74 -13.35 10.01 1.05
N LYS A 75 -13.78 11.19 1.54
CA LYS A 75 -15.18 11.57 1.58
C LYS A 75 -15.69 11.92 0.18
N ASN A 76 -16.86 11.40 -0.16
CA ASN A 76 -17.55 11.64 -1.42
C ASN A 76 -18.89 12.37 -1.20
N LEU A 77 -18.93 13.31 -0.27
CA LEU A 77 -20.17 13.96 0.20
C LEU A 77 -20.80 14.92 -0.81
N ARG A 78 -19.98 15.50 -1.71
CA ARG A 78 -20.43 16.54 -2.65
C ARG A 78 -20.57 16.03 -4.09
N GLY A 79 -20.46 14.72 -4.29
CA GLY A 79 -20.56 14.05 -5.59
C GLY A 79 -19.22 13.57 -6.13
N ARG A 80 -19.33 12.60 -7.05
CA ARG A 80 -18.20 11.75 -7.50
C ARG A 80 -17.01 12.55 -8.04
N ARG A 81 -17.29 13.57 -8.85
CA ARG A 81 -16.26 14.42 -9.46
C ARG A 81 -15.41 15.12 -8.39
N GLN A 82 -16.07 15.73 -7.42
CA GLN A 82 -15.39 16.51 -6.38
C GLN A 82 -14.64 15.60 -5.39
N GLY A 83 -15.19 14.41 -5.10
CA GLY A 83 -14.47 13.38 -4.33
C GLY A 83 -13.21 12.89 -5.05
N ALA A 84 -13.27 12.73 -6.37
CA ALA A 84 -12.11 12.35 -7.18
C ALA A 84 -11.07 13.47 -7.25
N GLU A 85 -11.48 14.71 -7.54
CA GLU A 85 -10.62 15.90 -7.56
C GLU A 85 -9.91 16.12 -6.21
N ALA A 86 -10.57 15.82 -5.08
CA ALA A 86 -9.96 15.89 -3.75
C ALA A 86 -9.02 14.72 -3.43
N SER A 87 -9.10 13.61 -4.18
CA SER A 87 -8.28 12.41 -3.97
C SER A 87 -7.00 12.44 -4.80
N TYR A 88 -7.04 12.98 -6.01
CA TYR A 88 -5.89 12.97 -6.93
C TYR A 88 -4.62 13.59 -6.35
N PRO A 89 -4.63 14.75 -5.66
CA PRO A 89 -3.41 15.29 -5.06
C PRO A 89 -2.82 14.37 -3.97
N ILE A 90 -3.66 13.59 -3.28
CA ILE A 90 -3.20 12.61 -2.29
C ILE A 90 -2.57 11.42 -2.99
N LEU A 91 -3.17 10.90 -4.08
CA LEU A 91 -2.59 9.83 -4.89
C LEU A 91 -1.23 10.24 -5.45
N GLU A 92 -1.12 11.44 -6.02
CA GLU A 92 0.14 12.01 -6.51
C GLU A 92 1.18 12.15 -5.39
N SER A 93 0.76 12.54 -4.18
CA SER A 93 1.64 12.61 -3.01
C SER A 93 2.12 11.22 -2.58
N VAL A 94 1.25 10.20 -2.61
CA VAL A 94 1.63 8.81 -2.33
C VAL A 94 2.66 8.34 -3.36
N HIS A 95 2.44 8.59 -4.65
CA HIS A 95 3.39 8.31 -5.71
C HIS A 95 4.76 8.96 -5.46
N ALA A 96 4.77 10.26 -5.18
CA ALA A 96 6.00 11.01 -4.91
C ALA A 96 6.76 10.50 -3.67
N LYS A 97 6.05 9.91 -2.69
CA LYS A 97 6.66 9.38 -1.46
C LYS A 97 7.18 7.95 -1.60
N LEU A 98 6.52 7.11 -2.40
CA LEU A 98 6.75 5.67 -2.45
C LEU A 98 7.47 5.16 -3.70
N ILE A 99 7.35 5.82 -4.86
CA ILE A 99 8.04 5.36 -6.07
C ILE A 99 9.55 5.46 -5.86
N GLY A 100 10.24 4.33 -5.96
CA GLY A 100 11.68 4.27 -5.72
C GLY A 100 12.05 4.53 -4.25
N TYR A 101 11.13 4.37 -3.31
CA TYR A 101 11.46 4.40 -1.89
C TYR A 101 12.17 3.09 -1.50
N GLN A 102 13.35 3.22 -0.87
CA GLN A 102 14.07 2.07 -0.35
C GLN A 102 13.51 1.66 1.01
N VAL A 103 13.01 0.42 1.09
CA VAL A 103 12.49 -0.16 2.32
C VAL A 103 13.59 -0.99 2.97
N SER A 104 14.36 -0.33 3.85
CA SER A 104 15.48 -0.96 4.57
C SER A 104 16.47 -1.66 3.60
N THR A 105 16.98 -2.83 3.98
CA THR A 105 17.81 -3.69 3.12
C THR A 105 16.98 -4.60 2.19
N TYR A 106 15.64 -4.57 2.29
CA TYR A 106 14.76 -5.51 1.58
C TYR A 106 14.63 -5.18 0.10
N GLY A 107 14.61 -3.91 -0.28
CA GLY A 107 14.55 -3.51 -1.68
C GLY A 107 13.85 -2.18 -1.90
N TRP A 108 13.41 -1.97 -3.13
CA TRP A 108 12.78 -0.73 -3.58
C TRP A 108 11.30 -0.95 -3.86
N LEU A 109 10.45 -0.01 -3.44
CA LEU A 109 9.04 -0.01 -3.81
C LEU A 109 8.85 0.43 -5.25
N TRP A 110 8.17 -0.41 -6.01
CA TRP A 110 7.78 -0.12 -7.39
C TRP A 110 6.27 -0.23 -7.53
N PRO A 111 5.62 0.74 -8.21
CA PRO A 111 4.19 0.68 -8.45
C PRO A 111 3.90 -0.46 -9.44
N VAL A 112 2.77 -1.12 -9.22
CA VAL A 112 2.26 -2.20 -10.06
C VAL A 112 0.99 -1.75 -10.77
N ARG A 113 0.06 -1.14 -10.03
CA ARG A 113 -1.26 -0.73 -10.53
C ARG A 113 -1.92 0.25 -9.57
N GLU A 114 -2.80 1.10 -10.09
CA GLU A 114 -3.71 1.94 -9.32
C GLU A 114 -5.14 1.76 -9.87
N ASP A 115 -6.11 1.47 -9.00
CA ASP A 115 -7.51 1.26 -9.39
C ASP A 115 -8.48 1.95 -8.43
N LEU A 116 -9.65 2.36 -8.94
CA LEU A 116 -10.80 2.71 -8.11
C LEU A 116 -11.40 1.41 -7.55
N ILE A 117 -11.28 1.19 -6.24
CA ILE A 117 -11.68 -0.04 -5.56
C ILE A 117 -13.05 0.06 -4.90
N HIS A 118 -13.54 1.27 -4.61
CA HIS A 118 -14.88 1.47 -4.06
C HIS A 118 -15.47 2.83 -4.42
N ILE A 119 -16.77 2.83 -4.70
CA ILE A 119 -17.59 4.03 -4.79
C ILE A 119 -18.96 3.77 -4.17
N GLY A 120 -19.26 4.46 -3.07
CA GLY A 120 -20.47 4.20 -2.29
C GLY A 120 -20.89 5.39 -1.44
N SER A 121 -21.98 5.21 -0.69
CA SER A 121 -22.70 6.17 0.15
C SER A 121 -21.78 7.06 1.01
N ALA A 122 -21.24 8.12 0.42
CA ALA A 122 -20.29 9.08 0.99
C ALA A 122 -18.80 8.70 1.04
N VAL A 123 -18.37 7.57 0.47
CA VAL A 123 -16.95 7.16 0.44
C VAL A 123 -16.50 6.84 -0.98
N LEU A 124 -15.29 7.28 -1.30
CA LEU A 124 -14.55 6.93 -2.49
C LEU A 124 -13.24 6.28 -2.02
N ALA A 125 -12.87 5.14 -2.60
CA ALA A 125 -11.59 4.52 -2.27
C ALA A 125 -10.80 4.09 -3.51
N TYR A 126 -9.49 4.32 -3.45
CA TYR A 126 -8.50 3.94 -4.46
C TYR A 126 -7.49 2.98 -3.86
N GLY A 127 -7.08 1.97 -4.62
CA GLY A 127 -6.03 1.04 -4.24
C GLY A 127 -4.81 1.25 -5.12
N MET A 128 -3.66 1.51 -4.50
CA MET A 128 -2.36 1.61 -5.17
C MET A 128 -1.51 0.40 -4.77
N GLU A 129 -1.28 -0.51 -5.71
CA GLU A 129 -0.48 -1.72 -5.52
C GLU A 129 1.00 -1.42 -5.79
N TYR A 130 1.84 -1.80 -4.84
CA TYR A 130 3.29 -1.73 -4.91
C TYR A 130 3.91 -3.09 -4.65
N LYS A 131 5.12 -3.28 -5.16
CA LYS A 131 5.91 -4.47 -4.87
C LYS A 131 7.33 -4.16 -4.41
N ILE A 132 7.88 -5.07 -3.62
CA ILE A 132 9.29 -5.15 -3.27
C ILE A 132 9.80 -6.50 -3.77
N THR A 133 10.76 -6.48 -4.68
CA THR A 133 11.48 -7.68 -5.11
C THR A 133 12.70 -7.87 -4.22
N THR A 134 12.81 -9.02 -3.58
CA THR A 134 13.89 -9.36 -2.66
C THR A 134 14.21 -10.85 -2.69
N ASP A 135 15.30 -11.27 -2.07
CA ASP A 135 15.69 -12.68 -1.92
C ASP A 135 15.60 -13.10 -0.46
N THR A 136 15.01 -14.27 -0.17
CA THR A 136 15.12 -14.91 1.16
C THR A 136 16.02 -16.13 1.09
N THR A 137 16.89 -16.27 2.07
CA THR A 137 17.70 -17.47 2.28
C THR A 137 16.96 -18.44 3.21
N GLY A 138 16.79 -19.68 2.78
CA GLY A 138 16.29 -20.75 3.64
C GLY A 138 17.38 -21.20 4.60
N GLY A 139 17.08 -21.24 5.90
CA GLY A 139 17.96 -21.85 6.92
C GLY A 139 18.32 -23.29 6.55
N VAL A 140 19.54 -23.71 6.89
CA VAL A 140 20.00 -25.10 6.69
C VAL A 140 19.17 -26.02 7.56
#